data_AF-A0A7V3HY86-F1
#
_entry.id   AF-A0A7V3HY86-F1
#
_cell.length_a   1.000
_cell.length_b   1.000
_cell.length_c   1.000
_cell.angle_alpha   90.00
_cell.angle_beta   90.00
_cell.angle_gamma   90.00
#
_symmetry.space_group_name_H-M   'P 1'
#
loop_
_entity.id
_entity.type
_entity.pdbx_description
1 polymer ?
#
loop_
_entity_poly.entity_id
_entity_poly.type
_entity_poly.pdbx_seq_one_letter_code
_entity_poly.pdbx_strand_id
1 'polypeptide(L)'
;MAINLELPRKLQAVMDTTHQGAAELMRPIARKYDLNEHAYPIELDTLFSLFEGASSAMAFAGADALRDQEERRDTNHNGANMAALLQTLEASWGDLAMMLSVPYQGLGNAAISAVATDEQLERLGK
;
A
#
# COMPACT_ATOMS: atom_id res chain seq x y z
N MET A 1 -5.91 -26.97 -17.96
CA MET A 1 -5.18 -26.16 -16.98
C MET A 1 -6.10 -25.97 -15.79
N ALA A 2 -5.72 -26.37 -14.58
CA ALA A 2 -6.55 -26.21 -13.38
C ALA A 2 -6.38 -24.80 -12.83
N ILE A 3 -7.49 -24.15 -12.46
CA ILE A 3 -7.48 -22.86 -11.77
C ILE A 3 -7.10 -23.11 -10.30
N ASN A 4 -6.10 -22.38 -9.79
CA ASN A 4 -5.71 -22.43 -8.38
C ASN A 4 -6.16 -21.15 -7.68
N LEU A 5 -6.93 -21.28 -6.61
CA LEU A 5 -7.45 -20.16 -5.81
C LEU A 5 -6.70 -19.99 -4.48
N GLU A 6 -5.72 -20.85 -4.19
CA GLU A 6 -4.90 -20.76 -2.99
C GLU A 6 -3.89 -19.63 -3.09
N LEU A 7 -3.72 -18.90 -1.99
CA LEU A 7 -2.76 -17.82 -1.91
C LEU A 7 -1.33 -18.38 -1.86
N PRO A 8 -0.41 -17.85 -2.70
CA PRO A 8 1.01 -18.11 -2.55
C PRO A 8 1.52 -17.65 -1.18
N ARG A 9 2.46 -18.41 -0.58
CA ARG A 9 3.06 -18.07 0.73
C ARG A 9 3.56 -16.63 0.86
N LYS A 10 4.09 -16.06 -0.23
CA LYS A 10 4.55 -14.66 -0.25
C LYS A 10 3.40 -13.67 -0.03
N LEU A 11 2.23 -13.93 -0.60
CA LEU A 11 1.04 -13.09 -0.42
C LEU A 11 0.39 -13.32 0.95
N GLN A 12 0.46 -14.53 1.49
CA GLN A 12 0.02 -14.79 2.87
C GLN A 12 0.83 -13.95 3.87
N ALA A 13 2.17 -13.92 3.73
CA ALA A 13 3.02 -13.12 4.60
C ALA A 13 2.70 -11.61 4.52
N VAL A 14 2.34 -11.12 3.33
CA VAL A 14 1.86 -9.75 3.14
C VAL A 14 0.57 -9.52 3.92
N MET A 15 -0.42 -10.41 3.80
CA MET A 15 -1.68 -10.30 4.55
C MET A 15 -1.43 -10.28 6.06
N ASP A 16 -0.68 -11.24 6.58
CA ASP A 16 -0.44 -11.39 8.02
C ASP A 16 0.26 -10.14 8.59
N THR A 17 1.25 -9.61 7.86
CA THR A 17 1.99 -8.41 8.29
C THR A 17 1.10 -7.18 8.26
N THR A 18 0.33 -6.98 7.20
CA THR A 18 -0.57 -5.82 7.11
C THR A 18 -1.68 -5.89 8.16
N HIS A 19 -2.25 -7.07 8.40
CA HIS A 19 -3.26 -7.28 9.43
C HIS A 19 -2.72 -6.93 10.82
N GLN A 20 -1.51 -7.41 11.14
CA GLN A 20 -0.86 -7.10 12.42
C GLN A 20 -0.57 -5.60 12.55
N GLY A 21 -0.08 -4.96 11.49
CA GLY A 21 0.10 -3.50 11.46
C GLY A 21 -1.22 -2.76 11.70
N ALA A 22 -2.30 -3.15 11.04
CA ALA A 22 -3.62 -2.57 11.24
C ALA A 22 -4.13 -2.76 12.67
N ALA A 23 -3.96 -3.95 13.25
CA ALA A 23 -4.37 -4.28 14.61
C ALA A 23 -3.62 -3.48 15.68
N GLU A 24 -2.31 -3.32 15.54
CA GLU A 24 -1.47 -2.67 16.54
C GLU A 24 -1.39 -1.15 16.35
N LEU A 25 -1.60 -0.64 15.14
CA LEU A 25 -1.35 0.76 14.81
C LEU A 25 -2.62 1.56 14.51
N MET A 26 -3.59 0.97 13.80
CA MET A 26 -4.81 1.68 13.38
C MET A 26 -5.93 1.48 14.40
N ARG A 27 -6.21 0.24 14.81
CA ARG A 27 -7.31 -0.07 15.74
C ARG A 27 -7.25 0.71 17.06
N PRO A 28 -6.08 0.95 17.69
CA PRO A 28 -6.03 1.68 18.96
C PRO A 28 -6.46 3.15 18.83
N ILE A 29 -6.23 3.76 17.67
CA ILE A 29 -6.55 5.17 17.42
C ILE A 29 -7.84 5.36 16.61
N ALA A 30 -8.41 4.32 15.99
CA ALA A 30 -9.62 4.40 15.16
C ALA A 30 -10.75 5.18 15.86
N ARG A 31 -11.11 4.77 17.08
CA ARG A 31 -12.20 5.44 17.84
C ARG A 31 -11.90 6.91 18.18
N LYS A 32 -10.62 7.28 18.36
CA LYS A 32 -10.23 8.68 18.61
C LYS A 32 -10.60 9.55 17.41
N TYR A 33 -10.40 9.04 16.19
CA TYR A 33 -10.65 9.79 14.95
C TYR A 33 -12.09 9.66 14.46
N ASP A 34 -12.77 8.55 14.76
CA ASP A 34 -14.23 8.44 14.58
C ASP A 34 -14.98 9.52 15.37
N LEU A 35 -14.54 9.81 16.60
CA LEU A 35 -15.15 10.84 17.45
C LEU A 35 -14.70 12.26 17.07
N ASN A 36 -13.50 12.41 16.52
CA ASN A 36 -12.93 13.68 16.11
C ASN A 36 -13.00 13.79 14.58
N GLU A 37 -14.22 13.92 14.06
CA GLU A 37 -14.47 14.08 12.63
C GLU A 37 -13.56 15.18 12.03
N HIS A 38 -13.04 14.91 10.83
CA HIS A 38 -12.16 15.81 10.07
C HIS A 38 -10.81 16.15 10.72
N ALA A 39 -10.43 15.50 11.82
CA ALA A 39 -9.08 15.62 12.36
C ALA A 39 -8.12 14.69 11.60
N TYR A 40 -6.96 15.21 11.22
CA TYR A 40 -5.92 14.40 10.57
C TYR A 40 -5.24 13.46 11.60
N PRO A 41 -5.07 12.17 11.28
CA PRO A 41 -4.40 11.23 12.17
C PRO A 41 -2.87 11.37 12.11
N ILE A 42 -2.35 12.33 12.89
CA ILE A 42 -0.92 12.67 12.96
C ILE A 42 -0.02 11.48 13.33
N GLU A 43 -0.55 10.47 14.03
CA GLU A 43 0.19 9.25 14.33
C GLU A 43 0.57 8.50 13.04
N LEU A 44 -0.26 8.57 11.98
CA LEU A 44 0.05 7.94 10.70
C LEU A 44 1.31 8.50 10.04
N ASP A 45 1.67 9.76 10.30
CA ASP A 45 2.92 10.34 9.76
C ASP A 45 4.15 9.63 10.34
N THR A 46 4.11 9.37 11.65
CA THR A 46 5.21 8.65 12.33
C THR A 46 5.30 7.22 11.85
N LEU A 47 4.14 6.58 11.65
CA LEU A 47 4.09 5.22 11.10
C LEU A 47 4.62 5.19 9.67
N PHE A 48 4.22 6.15 8.85
CA PHE A 48 4.71 6.26 7.48
C PHE A 48 6.23 6.39 7.46
N SER A 49 6.83 7.26 8.27
CA SER A 49 8.30 7.37 8.34
C SER A 49 9.00 6.08 8.79
N LEU A 50 8.40 5.32 9.71
CA LEU A 50 8.92 4.00 10.12
C LEU A 50 8.82 2.98 8.98
N PHE A 51 7.68 2.96 8.29
CA PHE A 51 7.45 2.08 7.14
C PHE A 51 8.37 2.43 5.97
N GLU A 52 8.56 3.71 5.66
CA GLU A 52 9.47 4.18 4.62
C GLU A 52 10.90 3.68 4.90
N GLY A 53 11.37 3.82 6.15
CA GLY A 53 12.68 3.28 6.56
C GLY A 53 12.78 1.75 6.46
N ALA A 54 11.69 1.03 6.76
CA ALA A 54 11.62 -0.43 6.70
C ALA A 54 11.35 -0.99 5.29
N SER A 55 10.78 -0.20 4.38
CA SER A 55 10.38 -0.60 3.02
C SER A 55 11.58 -0.93 2.12
N SER A 56 12.78 -0.50 2.51
CA SER A 56 14.04 -0.99 1.92
C SER A 56 14.23 -2.52 2.03
N ALA A 57 13.51 -3.18 2.95
CA ALA A 57 13.56 -4.63 3.19
C ALA A 57 12.30 -5.40 2.74
N MET A 58 11.17 -4.74 2.55
CA MET A 58 9.90 -5.34 2.13
C MET A 58 9.31 -4.52 0.99
N ALA A 59 9.26 -5.12 -0.20
CA ALA A 59 8.61 -4.54 -1.37
C ALA A 59 7.10 -4.43 -1.10
N PHE A 60 6.71 -3.34 -0.45
CA PHE A 60 5.33 -2.89 -0.40
C PHE A 60 4.89 -2.65 -1.84
N ALA A 61 3.71 -3.13 -2.21
CA ALA A 61 3.17 -2.82 -3.52
C ALA A 61 2.77 -1.33 -3.56
N GLY A 62 3.75 -0.48 -3.89
CA GLY A 62 3.59 0.94 -4.09
C GLY A 62 3.17 1.27 -5.53
N ALA A 63 2.73 2.51 -5.71
CA ALA A 63 2.30 3.07 -6.99
C ALA A 63 3.38 3.04 -8.09
N ASP A 64 4.67 2.90 -7.73
CA ASP A 64 5.78 2.83 -8.68
C ASP A 64 5.78 1.59 -9.60
N ALA A 65 5.01 0.56 -9.26
CA ALA A 65 4.94 -0.67 -10.06
C ALA A 65 4.20 -0.51 -11.41
N LEU A 66 3.64 0.66 -11.71
CA LEU A 66 2.83 0.88 -12.91
C LEU A 66 3.68 1.16 -14.17
N ARG A 67 4.85 1.79 -14.01
CA ARG A 67 5.66 2.26 -15.16
C ARG A 67 6.62 1.19 -15.70
N ASP A 68 7.05 0.25 -14.86
CA ASP A 68 8.08 -0.75 -15.18
C ASP A 68 7.55 -2.01 -15.91
N GLN A 69 6.37 -1.92 -16.54
CA GLN A 69 5.74 -3.03 -17.28
C GLN A 69 6.26 -3.20 -18.72
N GLU A 70 7.48 -2.73 -19.03
CA GLU A 70 8.12 -3.04 -20.31
C GLU A 70 8.59 -4.52 -20.35
N GLU A 71 7.81 -5.33 -21.07
CA GLU A 71 8.22 -6.51 -21.85
C GLU A 71 9.06 -7.61 -21.17
N ARG A 72 8.55 -8.28 -20.12
CA ARG A 72 8.99 -9.64 -19.76
C ARG A 72 7.85 -10.65 -19.79
N ARG A 73 7.50 -11.09 -21.01
CA ARG A 73 6.43 -12.06 -21.32
C ARG A 73 6.45 -13.35 -20.48
N ASP A 74 7.60 -13.73 -19.90
CA ASP A 74 7.76 -14.94 -19.08
C ASP A 74 7.68 -14.71 -17.55
N THR A 75 7.27 -13.52 -17.08
CA THR A 75 7.19 -13.22 -15.65
C THR A 75 5.75 -13.00 -15.16
N ASN A 76 5.50 -13.18 -13.85
CA ASN A 76 4.18 -12.92 -13.28
C ASN A 76 3.97 -11.42 -13.08
N HIS A 77 3.32 -10.77 -14.05
CA HIS A 77 3.04 -9.33 -14.07
C HIS A 77 2.03 -8.88 -12.99
N ASN A 78 1.20 -9.80 -12.47
CA ASN A 78 0.12 -9.45 -11.54
C ASN A 78 0.53 -9.52 -10.06
N GLY A 79 1.75 -9.95 -9.74
CA GLY A 79 2.18 -10.17 -8.36
C GLY A 79 2.09 -8.92 -7.48
N ALA A 80 2.55 -7.78 -8.00
CA ALA A 80 2.49 -6.50 -7.30
C ALA A 80 1.04 -6.03 -7.07
N ASN A 81 0.20 -6.09 -8.12
CA ASN A 81 -1.21 -5.71 -8.03
C ASN A 81 -1.99 -6.58 -7.03
N MET A 82 -1.73 -7.89 -7.01
CA MET A 82 -2.35 -8.80 -6.04
C MET A 82 -1.90 -8.52 -4.61
N ALA A 83 -0.63 -8.19 -4.39
CA ALA A 83 -0.15 -7.77 -3.09
C ALA A 83 -0.77 -6.43 -2.66
N ALA A 84 -0.89 -5.44 -3.55
CA ALA A 84 -1.57 -4.17 -3.29
C ALA A 84 -3.04 -4.38 -2.88
N LEU A 85 -3.75 -5.27 -3.58
CA LEU A 85 -5.13 -5.61 -3.26
C LEU A 85 -5.27 -6.23 -1.86
N LEU A 86 -4.43 -7.22 -1.53
CA LEU A 86 -4.47 -7.86 -0.21
C LEU A 86 -4.10 -6.90 0.92
N GLN A 87 -3.09 -6.05 0.72
CA GLN A 87 -2.75 -5.01 1.70
C GLN A 87 -3.90 -4.03 1.91
N THR A 88 -4.57 -3.62 0.83
CA THR A 88 -5.72 -2.72 0.92
C THR A 88 -6.85 -3.36 1.70
N LEU A 89 -7.15 -4.65 1.47
CA LEU A 89 -8.17 -5.38 2.20
C LEU A 89 -7.85 -5.47 3.70
N GLU A 90 -6.62 -5.86 4.05
CA GLU A 90 -6.21 -6.00 5.46
C GLU A 90 -6.10 -4.66 6.19
N ALA A 91 -5.60 -3.61 5.53
CA ALA A 91 -5.55 -2.27 6.12
C ALA A 91 -6.97 -1.69 6.32
N SER A 92 -7.89 -1.97 5.40
CA SER A 92 -9.29 -1.55 5.51
C SER A 92 -10.01 -2.20 6.70
N TRP A 93 -9.58 -3.40 7.11
CA TRP A 93 -10.09 -4.03 8.35
C TRP A 93 -9.71 -3.23 9.60
N GLY A 94 -8.53 -2.59 9.61
CA GLY A 94 -8.12 -1.68 10.67
C GLY A 94 -9.04 -0.48 10.76
N ASP A 95 -8.97 0.36 9.73
CA ASP A 95 -9.78 1.55 9.56
C ASP A 95 -9.65 2.06 8.10
N LEU A 96 -10.75 2.10 7.36
CA LEU A 96 -10.75 2.52 5.95
C LEU A 96 -10.37 4.00 5.77
N ALA A 97 -10.80 4.89 6.67
CA ALA A 97 -10.52 6.31 6.56
C ALA A 97 -9.03 6.59 6.80
N MET A 98 -8.44 5.90 7.77
CA MET A 98 -6.99 5.97 8.02
C MET A 98 -6.19 5.37 6.86
N MET A 99 -6.62 4.23 6.30
CA MET A 99 -5.98 3.62 5.13
C MET A 99 -5.94 4.59 3.95
N LEU A 100 -7.05 5.29 3.67
CA LEU A 100 -7.14 6.29 2.61
C LEU A 100 -6.37 7.58 2.90
N SER A 101 -5.99 7.79 4.16
CA SER A 101 -5.23 8.96 4.62
C SER A 101 -3.72 8.70 4.68
N VAL A 102 -3.27 7.46 4.41
CA VAL A 102 -1.83 7.14 4.37
C VAL A 102 -1.19 7.96 3.25
N PRO A 103 -0.18 8.80 3.56
CA PRO A 103 0.42 9.66 2.56
C PRO A 103 1.22 8.85 1.53
N TYR A 104 1.32 9.39 0.31
CA TYR A 104 2.13 8.86 -0.81
C TYR A 104 1.79 7.45 -1.31
N GLN A 105 0.90 6.73 -0.65
CA GLN A 105 0.37 5.45 -1.12
C GLN A 105 -1.05 5.66 -1.61
N GLY A 106 -1.26 5.58 -2.94
CA GLY A 106 -2.62 5.64 -3.49
C GLY A 106 -2.74 6.32 -4.85
N LEU A 107 -3.94 6.82 -5.12
CA LEU A 107 -4.41 7.24 -6.44
C LEU A 107 -3.59 8.39 -7.05
N GLY A 108 -3.12 9.34 -6.24
CA GLY A 108 -2.34 10.48 -6.72
C GLY A 108 -1.02 10.05 -7.35
N ASN A 109 -0.24 9.25 -6.63
CA ASN A 109 1.03 8.72 -7.13
C ASN A 109 0.81 7.66 -8.23
N ALA A 110 -0.29 6.92 -8.20
CA ALA A 110 -0.65 6.02 -9.30
C ALA A 110 -0.86 6.78 -10.61
N ALA A 111 -1.53 7.94 -10.56
CA ALA A 111 -1.70 8.80 -11.73
C ALA A 111 -0.36 9.36 -12.21
N ILE A 112 0.50 9.82 -11.30
CA ILE A 112 1.84 10.31 -11.64
C ILE A 112 2.65 9.19 -12.32
N SER A 113 2.72 7.99 -11.72
CA SER A 113 3.44 6.86 -12.30
C SER A 113 2.93 6.47 -13.70
N ALA A 114 1.61 6.55 -13.92
CA ALA A 114 0.99 6.14 -15.18
C ALA A 114 1.16 7.15 -16.33
N VAL A 115 1.15 8.46 -16.06
CA VAL A 115 1.07 9.49 -17.13
C VAL A 115 2.13 10.59 -17.05
N ALA A 116 2.95 10.66 -16.00
CA ALA A 116 3.94 11.70 -15.85
C ALA A 116 5.10 11.54 -16.85
N THR A 117 5.60 12.67 -17.35
CA THR A 117 6.92 12.73 -17.99
C THR A 117 8.04 12.44 -16.98
N ASP A 118 9.25 12.17 -17.46
CA ASP A 118 10.40 11.93 -16.57
C ASP A 118 10.68 13.09 -15.61
N GLU A 119 10.62 14.32 -16.13
CA GLU A 119 10.78 15.54 -15.32
C GLU A 119 9.65 15.68 -14.27
N GLN A 120 8.42 15.33 -14.64
CA GLN A 120 7.28 15.36 -13.70
C GLN A 120 7.41 14.27 -12.65
N LEU A 121 7.88 13.08 -13.00
CA LEU A 121 8.11 11.98 -12.07
C LEU A 121 9.24 12.33 -11.09
N GLU A 122 10.35 12.89 -11.54
CA GLU A 122 11.45 13.33 -10.66
C GLU A 122 10.97 14.42 -9.67
N ARG A 123 10.12 15.33 -10.13
CA ARG A 123 9.62 16.45 -9.32
C ARG A 123 8.48 16.06 -8.36
N LEU A 124 7.57 15.18 -8.80
CA LEU A 124 6.29 14.91 -8.14
C LEU A 124 6.17 13.48 -7.61
N GLY A 125 6.98 12.54 -8.10
CA GLY A 125 7.07 11.19 -7.57
C GLY A 125 7.52 11.22 -6.12
N LYS A 126 6.78 10.51 -5.28
CA LYS A 126 7.00 10.39 -3.84
C LYS A 126 6.77 8.96 -3.41
#